data_AF-A0A3T1CG03-F1
#
_entry.id   AF-A0A3T1CG03-F1
#
_cell.length_a   1.000
_cell.length_b   1.000
_cell.length_c   1.000
_cell.angle_alpha   90.00
_cell.angle_beta   90.00
_cell.angle_gamma   90.00
#
_symmetry.space_group_name_H-M   'P 1'
#
loop_
_entity.id
_entity.type
_entity.pdbx_description
1 polymer ?
#
loop_
_entity_poly.entity_id
_entity_poly.type
_entity_poly.pdbx_seq_one_letter_code
_entity_poly.pdbx_strand_id
1 'polypeptide(L)'
;MALLGALTSSCTGSAGEPRSASLAGHSAARSEMDRTAAAVLYRAQSAYEDGDRAALSLTLSRLDAVGLHPVGEEANDVFARWRAAADQPAITRGRILGPGFMVGELAPKEERALEQTFLSGRGAAISLSALEGRPLEISVRDSSDQSLCRKVAERVTCRWVPLYTHRHTITLRNPNTKKTRYQLVID
;
A
#
# COMPACT_ATOMS: atom_id res chain seq x y z
N MET A 1 48.63 -58.33 21.10
CA MET A 1 48.14 -58.43 19.71
C MET A 1 46.72 -57.90 19.70
N ALA A 2 46.54 -56.60 19.42
CA ALA A 2 46.17 -56.05 18.09
C ALA A 2 44.69 -56.40 17.75
N LEU A 3 43.75 -55.51 17.41
CA LEU A 3 43.79 -54.15 16.86
C LEU A 3 42.60 -53.30 17.39
N LEU A 4 42.81 -51.98 17.57
CA LEU A 4 41.75 -50.97 17.67
C LEU A 4 41.32 -50.55 16.26
N GLY A 5 40.02 -50.62 15.96
CA GLY A 5 39.42 -50.07 14.75
C GLY A 5 38.91 -48.64 14.97
N ALA A 6 39.45 -47.68 14.22
CA ALA A 6 39.00 -46.29 14.21
C ALA A 6 37.84 -46.11 13.20
N LEU A 7 36.72 -45.55 13.66
CA LEU A 7 35.61 -45.11 12.82
C LEU A 7 35.71 -43.59 12.65
N THR A 8 36.13 -43.14 11.47
CA THR A 8 36.06 -41.73 11.06
C THR A 8 34.67 -41.44 10.51
N SER A 9 33.89 -40.63 11.23
CA SER A 9 32.59 -40.15 10.77
C SER A 9 32.79 -38.89 9.93
N SER A 10 32.54 -38.99 8.62
CA SER A 10 32.47 -37.86 7.71
C SER A 10 31.12 -37.16 7.82
N CYS A 11 31.09 -35.96 8.39
CA CYS A 11 29.94 -35.06 8.26
C CYS A 11 30.08 -34.27 6.95
N THR A 12 29.52 -34.80 5.86
CA THR A 12 29.16 -34.00 4.68
C THR A 12 27.66 -33.76 4.74
N GLY A 13 27.21 -32.50 4.82
CA GLY A 13 25.79 -32.22 5.01
C GLY A 13 25.41 -30.75 4.83
N SER A 14 25.27 -30.36 3.56
CA SER A 14 24.42 -29.30 3.01
C SER A 14 24.39 -27.91 3.67
N ALA A 15 25.10 -26.98 3.03
CA ALA A 15 24.63 -25.61 2.88
C ALA A 15 23.35 -25.61 2.04
N GLY A 16 22.19 -25.55 2.69
CA GLY A 16 20.88 -25.34 2.07
C GLY A 16 20.30 -24.03 2.57
N GLU A 17 20.41 -22.99 1.75
CA GLU A 17 20.02 -21.61 2.03
C GLU A 17 18.49 -21.44 2.11
N PRO A 18 17.88 -21.09 3.26
CA PRO A 18 16.44 -20.84 3.35
C PRO A 18 16.06 -19.35 3.26
N ARG A 19 17.00 -18.45 2.97
CA ARG A 19 16.76 -16.99 3.09
C ARG A 19 15.92 -16.39 1.95
N SER A 20 16.02 -16.91 0.73
CA SER A 20 15.33 -16.34 -0.44
C SER A 20 13.82 -16.61 -0.47
N ALA A 21 13.36 -17.76 0.03
CA ALA A 21 11.92 -18.08 0.08
C ALA A 21 11.16 -17.19 1.07
N SER A 22 11.80 -16.79 2.17
CA SER A 22 11.19 -15.95 3.20
C SER A 22 10.89 -14.54 2.68
N LEU A 23 11.83 -13.88 2.00
CA LEU A 23 11.64 -12.53 1.48
C LEU A 23 10.55 -12.46 0.39
N ALA A 24 10.49 -13.46 -0.49
CA ALA A 24 9.46 -13.57 -1.51
C ALA A 24 8.05 -13.74 -0.88
N GLY A 25 7.92 -14.57 0.16
CA GLY A 25 6.65 -14.77 0.87
C GLY A 25 6.13 -13.50 1.56
N HIS A 26 7.01 -12.72 2.20
CA HIS A 26 6.63 -11.45 2.82
C HIS A 26 6.21 -10.41 1.78
N SER A 27 6.88 -10.35 0.63
CA SER A 27 6.51 -9.44 -0.48
C SER A 27 5.13 -9.80 -1.06
N ALA A 28 4.86 -11.09 -1.25
CA ALA A 28 3.58 -11.57 -1.77
C ALA A 28 2.40 -11.28 -0.82
N ALA A 29 2.57 -11.55 0.49
CA ALA A 29 1.55 -11.28 1.50
C ALA A 29 1.22 -9.78 1.59
N ARG A 30 2.25 -8.94 1.51
CA ARG A 30 2.10 -7.48 1.50
C ARG A 30 1.34 -6.99 0.27
N SER A 31 1.69 -7.54 -0.90
CA SER A 31 0.99 -7.27 -2.15
C SER A 31 -0.52 -7.59 -2.10
N GLU A 32 -0.89 -8.69 -1.46
CA GLU A 32 -2.30 -9.03 -1.22
C GLU A 32 -2.97 -8.06 -0.25
N MET A 33 -2.26 -7.66 0.80
CA MET A 33 -2.74 -6.68 1.77
C MET A 33 -3.04 -5.33 1.11
N ASP A 34 -2.22 -4.86 0.16
CA ASP A 34 -2.46 -3.59 -0.55
C ASP A 34 -3.73 -3.60 -1.39
N ARG A 35 -3.97 -4.68 -2.14
CA ARG A 35 -5.19 -4.81 -2.94
C ARG A 35 -6.40 -4.80 -2.04
N THR A 36 -6.28 -5.49 -0.91
CA THR A 36 -7.33 -5.55 0.11
C THR A 36 -7.55 -4.16 0.71
N ALA A 37 -6.51 -3.45 1.12
CA ALA A 37 -6.59 -2.11 1.69
C ALA A 37 -7.26 -1.11 0.72
N ALA A 38 -6.81 -1.06 -0.53
CA ALA A 38 -7.38 -0.18 -1.54
C ALA A 38 -8.84 -0.52 -1.87
N ALA A 39 -9.18 -1.80 -1.96
CA ALA A 39 -10.55 -2.22 -2.21
C ALA A 39 -11.48 -1.90 -1.03
N VAL A 40 -11.02 -2.12 0.21
CA VAL A 40 -11.77 -1.81 1.42
C VAL A 40 -11.94 -0.29 1.57
N LEU A 41 -10.90 0.51 1.32
CA LEU A 41 -10.97 1.97 1.35
C LEU A 41 -12.01 2.52 0.36
N TYR A 42 -12.06 1.96 -0.85
CA TYR A 42 -13.07 2.35 -1.83
C TYR A 42 -14.49 1.97 -1.41
N ARG A 43 -14.67 0.77 -0.82
CA ARG A 43 -15.97 0.36 -0.30
C ARG A 43 -16.45 1.27 0.82
N ALA A 44 -15.55 1.78 1.67
CA ALA A 44 -15.89 2.73 2.72
C ALA A 44 -16.38 4.05 2.11
N GLN A 45 -15.72 4.54 1.06
CA GLN A 45 -16.18 5.72 0.32
C GLN A 45 -17.57 5.51 -0.27
N SER A 46 -17.82 4.38 -0.96
CA SER A 46 -19.13 4.08 -1.52
C SER A 46 -20.20 4.03 -0.43
N ALA A 47 -19.98 3.26 0.64
CA ALA A 47 -20.94 3.13 1.73
C ALA A 47 -21.24 4.48 2.41
N TYR A 48 -20.24 5.35 2.53
CA TYR A 48 -20.43 6.70 3.04
C TYR A 48 -21.26 7.57 2.08
N GLU A 49 -20.99 7.52 0.78
CA GLU A 49 -21.75 8.26 -0.24
C GLU A 49 -23.21 7.76 -0.36
N ASP A 50 -23.42 6.47 -0.20
CA ASP A 50 -24.74 5.82 -0.23
C ASP A 50 -25.54 6.00 1.07
N GLY A 51 -24.91 6.52 2.13
CA GLY A 51 -25.50 6.64 3.47
C GLY A 51 -25.75 5.30 4.17
N ASP A 52 -25.16 4.20 3.67
CA ASP A 52 -25.28 2.88 4.26
C ASP A 52 -24.38 2.76 5.50
N ARG A 53 -24.95 3.13 6.65
CA ARG A 53 -24.27 3.08 7.95
C ARG A 53 -23.75 1.69 8.29
N ALA A 54 -24.49 0.63 7.98
CA ALA A 54 -24.12 -0.73 8.34
C ALA A 54 -22.92 -1.22 7.51
N ALA A 55 -22.95 -0.97 6.19
CA ALA A 55 -21.83 -1.27 5.32
C ALA A 55 -20.60 -0.44 5.64
N LEU A 56 -20.78 0.84 5.99
CA LEU A 56 -19.69 1.73 6.40
C LEU A 56 -19.02 1.22 7.68
N SER A 57 -19.80 0.90 8.71
CA SER A 57 -19.33 0.35 9.98
C SER A 57 -18.52 -0.94 9.78
N LEU A 58 -19.06 -1.90 9.01
CA LEU A 58 -18.37 -3.15 8.69
C LEU A 58 -17.04 -2.91 7.95
N THR A 59 -17.02 -1.93 7.04
CA THR A 59 -15.84 -1.64 6.23
C THR A 59 -14.75 -0.95 7.06
N LEU A 60 -15.13 -0.02 7.95
CA LEU A 60 -14.20 0.62 8.90
C LEU A 60 -13.52 -0.40 9.82
N SER A 61 -14.26 -1.37 10.37
CA SER A 61 -13.66 -2.44 11.18
C SER A 61 -12.66 -3.30 10.39
N ARG A 62 -12.88 -3.48 9.08
CA ARG A 62 -11.91 -4.16 8.20
C ARG A 62 -10.67 -3.31 7.94
N LEU A 63 -10.80 -2.00 7.80
CA LEU A 63 -9.66 -1.08 7.68
C LEU A 63 -8.79 -1.10 8.93
N ASP A 64 -9.42 -1.10 10.11
CA ASP A 64 -8.73 -1.21 11.39
C ASP A 64 -7.95 -2.54 11.49
N ALA A 65 -8.55 -3.65 11.03
CA ALA A 65 -7.89 -4.95 11.01
C ALA A 65 -6.66 -5.02 10.06
N VAL A 66 -6.71 -4.29 8.94
CA VAL A 66 -5.57 -4.16 8.01
C VAL A 66 -4.50 -3.19 8.53
N GLY A 67 -4.83 -2.37 9.53
CA GLY A 67 -3.94 -1.33 10.05
C GLY A 67 -3.71 -0.19 9.06
N LEU A 68 -4.66 0.04 8.14
CA LEU A 68 -4.60 1.17 7.22
C LEU A 68 -4.82 2.47 7.99
N HIS A 69 -3.93 3.44 7.82
CA HIS A 69 -3.99 4.70 8.56
C HIS A 69 -3.94 5.93 7.64
N PRO A 70 -4.62 7.03 8.01
CA PRO A 70 -4.59 8.27 7.25
C PRO A 70 -3.21 8.92 7.28
N VAL A 71 -2.81 9.46 6.14
CA VAL A 71 -1.57 10.23 5.94
C VAL A 71 -1.97 11.65 5.53
N GLY A 72 -1.68 12.63 6.40
CA GLY A 72 -2.05 14.03 6.21
C GLY A 72 -3.41 14.41 6.79
N GLU A 73 -3.66 15.71 6.93
CA GLU A 73 -4.86 16.26 7.59
C GLU A 73 -6.16 15.89 6.86
N GLU A 74 -6.19 16.02 5.53
CA GLU A 74 -7.39 15.73 4.73
C GLU A 74 -7.89 14.27 4.90
N ALA A 75 -6.96 13.32 4.92
CA ALA A 75 -7.26 11.92 5.15
C ALA A 75 -7.77 11.66 6.59
N ASN A 76 -7.21 12.36 7.57
CA ASN A 76 -7.67 12.30 8.96
C ASN A 76 -9.11 12.80 9.09
N ASP A 77 -9.43 13.93 8.46
CA ASP A 77 -10.78 14.51 8.48
C ASP A 77 -11.80 13.61 7.80
N VAL A 78 -11.45 13.00 6.66
CA VAL A 78 -12.30 12.02 5.97
C VAL A 78 -12.60 10.84 6.90
N PHE A 79 -11.58 10.27 7.54
CA PHE A 79 -11.77 9.16 8.47
C PHE A 79 -12.60 9.54 9.70
N ALA A 80 -12.40 10.76 10.23
CA ALA A 80 -13.20 11.27 11.35
C ALA A 80 -14.68 11.38 10.96
N ARG A 81 -14.99 11.92 9.78
CA ARG A 81 -16.37 12.02 9.26
C ARG A 81 -17.00 10.65 9.04
N TRP A 82 -16.26 9.69 8.49
CA TRP A 82 -16.77 8.33 8.28
C TRP A 82 -17.09 7.62 9.59
N ARG A 83 -16.18 7.72 10.58
CA ARG A 83 -16.38 7.13 11.89
C ARG A 83 -17.58 7.74 12.62
N ALA A 84 -17.74 9.07 12.56
CA ALA A 84 -18.92 9.74 13.09
C ALA A 84 -20.23 9.27 12.40
N ALA A 85 -20.23 9.14 11.07
CA ALA A 85 -21.41 8.67 10.33
C ALA A 85 -21.78 7.20 10.65
N ALA A 86 -20.77 6.38 10.97
CA ALA A 86 -20.91 4.98 11.37
C ALA A 86 -21.23 4.78 12.86
N ASP A 87 -21.26 5.85 13.67
CA ASP A 87 -21.33 5.78 15.14
C ASP A 87 -20.22 4.90 15.73
N GLN A 88 -19.02 4.97 15.16
CA GLN A 88 -17.83 4.28 15.64
C GLN A 88 -16.87 5.27 16.30
N PRO A 89 -16.37 5.00 17.51
CA PRO A 89 -15.40 5.87 18.16
C PRO A 89 -14.07 5.89 17.38
N ALA A 90 -13.37 7.02 17.43
CA ALA A 90 -12.03 7.12 16.88
C ALA A 90 -11.07 6.18 17.65
N ILE A 91 -10.43 5.25 16.94
CA ILE A 91 -9.39 4.41 17.54
C ILE A 91 -8.13 5.26 17.70
N THR A 92 -7.77 5.56 18.95
CA THR A 92 -6.64 6.44 19.30
C THR A 92 -5.28 5.73 19.19
N ARG A 93 -5.26 4.42 18.85
CA ARG A 93 -4.03 3.62 18.75
C ARG A 93 -4.03 2.77 17.48
N GLY A 94 -3.57 3.36 16.38
CA GLY A 94 -3.18 2.61 15.18
C GLY A 94 -1.77 2.03 15.32
N ARG A 95 -1.48 0.93 14.62
CA ARG A 95 -0.08 0.55 14.35
C ARG A 95 0.47 1.53 13.33
N ILE A 96 1.40 2.39 13.75
CA ILE A 96 2.03 3.44 12.91
C ILE A 96 2.78 2.86 11.68
N LEU A 97 3.08 1.56 11.67
CA LEU A 97 3.89 0.89 10.63
C LEU A 97 3.06 0.11 9.58
N GLY A 98 1.73 0.28 9.54
CA GLY A 98 0.87 -0.32 8.51
C GLY A 98 0.89 0.44 7.19
N PRO A 99 0.12 0.00 6.17
CA PRO A 99 -0.07 0.81 4.96
C PRO A 99 -0.70 2.16 5.32
N GLY A 100 -0.29 3.22 4.62
CA GLY A 100 -0.83 4.56 4.74
C GLY A 100 -1.78 4.87 3.59
N PHE A 101 -2.79 5.71 3.80
CA PHE A 101 -3.60 6.26 2.71
C PHE A 101 -3.68 7.77 2.73
N MET A 102 -3.69 8.36 1.54
CA MET A 102 -3.97 9.77 1.31
C MET A 102 -5.25 9.89 0.49
N VAL A 103 -5.95 11.00 0.66
CA VAL A 103 -7.07 11.42 -0.19
C VAL A 103 -6.77 12.82 -0.70
N GLY A 104 -7.44 13.21 -1.77
CA GLY A 104 -7.29 14.56 -2.29
C GLY A 104 -8.11 14.80 -3.55
N GLU A 105 -8.01 16.02 -4.04
CA GLU A 105 -8.53 16.44 -5.33
C GLU A 105 -7.40 16.96 -6.22
N LEU A 106 -7.52 16.68 -7.52
CA LEU A 106 -6.71 17.32 -8.56
C LEU A 106 -7.60 18.16 -9.46
N ALA A 107 -7.27 19.44 -9.60
CA ALA A 107 -7.86 20.33 -10.59
C ALA A 107 -7.58 19.83 -12.03
N PRO A 108 -8.32 20.33 -13.04
CA PRO A 108 -8.07 19.96 -14.42
C PRO A 108 -6.61 20.25 -14.80
N LYS A 109 -5.93 19.27 -15.40
CA LYS A 109 -4.52 19.37 -15.81
C LYS A 109 -3.53 19.57 -14.67
N GLU A 110 -3.97 19.51 -13.40
CA GLU A 110 -3.08 19.58 -12.25
C GLU A 110 -2.17 18.35 -12.21
N GLU A 111 -0.94 18.59 -11.77
CA GLU A 111 0.03 17.58 -11.39
C GLU A 111 0.43 17.81 -9.95
N ARG A 112 0.51 16.73 -9.17
CA ARG A 112 0.96 16.74 -7.79
C ARG A 112 2.01 15.67 -7.60
N ALA A 113 3.17 16.07 -7.09
CA ALA A 113 4.24 15.16 -6.72
C ALA A 113 4.30 15.01 -5.20
N LEU A 114 4.60 13.81 -4.74
CA LEU A 114 4.98 13.53 -3.36
C LEU A 114 6.18 12.58 -3.34
N GLU A 115 6.93 12.64 -2.25
CA GLU A 115 8.10 11.81 -2.06
C GLU A 115 7.86 10.77 -0.97
N GLN A 116 8.27 9.53 -1.21
CA GLN A 116 8.16 8.44 -0.24
C GLN A 116 9.44 7.62 -0.22
N THR A 117 9.96 7.35 0.98
CA THR A 117 11.08 6.41 1.14
C THR A 117 10.54 4.99 1.22
N PHE A 118 11.07 4.10 0.38
CA PHE A 118 10.82 2.66 0.44
C PHE A 118 12.09 1.93 0.84
N LEU A 119 11.93 0.85 1.60
CA LEU A 119 13.04 0.09 2.17
C LEU A 119 13.51 -1.00 1.20
N SER A 120 14.83 -1.21 1.10
CA SER A 120 15.41 -2.24 0.25
C SER A 120 14.92 -3.64 0.61
N GLY A 121 14.75 -4.49 -0.42
CA GLY A 121 14.36 -5.88 -0.29
C GLY A 121 12.93 -6.12 0.21
N ARG A 122 12.17 -5.06 0.54
CA ARG A 122 10.76 -5.15 0.92
C ARG A 122 9.89 -4.89 -0.30
N GLY A 123 8.84 -5.70 -0.47
CA GLY A 123 7.80 -5.40 -1.45
C GLY A 123 7.23 -4.02 -1.18
N ALA A 124 7.15 -3.21 -2.23
CA ALA A 124 6.59 -1.87 -2.23
C ALA A 124 5.39 -1.84 -3.18
N ALA A 125 4.35 -1.11 -2.79
CA ALA A 125 3.19 -0.91 -3.64
C ALA A 125 2.55 0.45 -3.46
N ILE A 126 1.99 0.93 -4.57
CA ILE A 126 1.14 2.11 -4.58
C ILE A 126 -0.12 1.77 -5.34
N SER A 127 -1.27 1.99 -4.71
CA SER A 127 -2.58 1.86 -5.36
C SER A 127 -3.25 3.23 -5.47
N LEU A 128 -3.63 3.62 -6.68
CA LEU A 128 -4.43 4.81 -6.95
C LEU A 128 -5.84 4.39 -7.35
N SER A 129 -6.83 4.99 -6.70
CA SER A 129 -8.23 4.98 -7.14
C SER A 129 -8.67 6.41 -7.43
N ALA A 130 -8.99 6.69 -8.69
CA ALA A 130 -9.73 7.88 -9.08
C ALA A 130 -11.21 7.65 -8.83
N LEU A 131 -11.89 8.64 -8.27
CA LEU A 131 -13.33 8.59 -8.05
C LEU A 131 -14.07 9.15 -9.28
N GLU A 132 -15.40 8.95 -9.32
CA GLU A 132 -16.29 9.59 -10.29
C GLU A 132 -16.07 9.18 -11.76
N GLY A 133 -15.49 7.99 -12.00
CA GLY A 133 -15.30 7.42 -13.34
C GLY A 133 -14.34 8.24 -14.22
N ARG A 134 -13.40 8.97 -13.61
CA ARG A 134 -12.45 9.84 -14.32
C ARG A 134 -11.02 9.33 -14.12
N PRO A 135 -10.42 8.62 -15.10
CA PRO A 135 -9.08 8.08 -14.98
C PRO A 135 -8.04 9.15 -14.60
N LEU A 136 -7.14 8.79 -13.69
CA LEU A 136 -5.97 9.60 -13.34
C LEU A 136 -4.71 8.91 -13.84
N GLU A 137 -3.64 9.69 -14.02
CA GLU A 137 -2.32 9.14 -14.30
C GLU A 137 -1.51 9.04 -13.01
N ILE A 138 -0.84 7.91 -12.84
CA ILE A 138 0.21 7.72 -11.84
C ILE A 138 1.55 7.48 -12.54
N SER A 139 2.59 8.13 -12.06
CA SER A 139 3.98 7.86 -12.42
C SER A 139 4.80 7.66 -11.14
N VAL A 140 5.57 6.58 -11.07
CA VAL A 140 6.47 6.28 -9.96
C VAL A 140 7.87 6.17 -10.52
N ARG A 141 8.80 6.93 -9.93
CA ARG A 141 10.22 6.90 -10.27
C ARG A 141 11.06 6.71 -9.03
N ASP A 142 12.20 6.04 -9.17
CA ASP A 142 13.18 5.94 -8.10
C ASP A 142 14.13 7.17 -8.07
N SER A 143 15.11 7.14 -7.17
CA SER A 143 16.09 8.21 -6.99
C SER A 143 17.05 8.40 -8.18
N SER A 144 17.09 7.45 -9.11
CA SER A 144 17.87 7.54 -10.36
C SER A 144 17.03 8.00 -11.56
N ASP A 145 15.79 8.44 -11.31
CA ASP A 145 14.77 8.78 -12.32
C ASP A 145 14.30 7.59 -13.17
N GLN A 146 14.63 6.35 -12.77
CA GLN A 146 14.13 5.16 -13.44
C GLN A 146 12.62 5.06 -13.25
N SER A 147 11.87 4.93 -14.36
CA SER A 147 10.42 4.72 -14.30
C SER A 147 10.11 3.29 -13.86
N LEU A 148 9.50 3.17 -12.69
CA LEU A 148 9.03 1.89 -12.13
C LEU A 148 7.59 1.58 -12.55
N CYS A 149 6.78 2.63 -12.70
CA CYS A 149 5.40 2.51 -13.12
C CYS A 149 4.95 3.80 -13.80
N ARG A 150 4.19 3.69 -14.90
CA ARG A 150 3.43 4.79 -15.47
C ARG A 150 2.15 4.24 -16.09
N LYS A 151 0.98 4.69 -15.61
CA LYS A 151 -0.32 4.17 -16.03
C LYS A 151 -1.40 5.24 -15.92
N VAL A 152 -2.37 5.19 -16.83
CA VAL A 152 -3.61 5.98 -16.77
C VAL A 152 -4.78 5.01 -16.57
N ALA A 153 -5.49 5.14 -15.46
CA ALA A 153 -6.63 4.28 -15.15
C ALA A 153 -7.51 4.88 -14.04
N GLU A 154 -8.75 4.41 -13.91
CA GLU A 154 -9.56 4.70 -12.74
C GLU A 154 -9.04 3.99 -11.49
N ARG A 155 -8.49 2.79 -11.66
CA ARG A 155 -7.89 2.01 -10.57
C ARG A 155 -6.62 1.37 -11.07
N VAL A 156 -5.54 1.53 -10.32
CA VAL A 156 -4.25 0.97 -10.68
C VAL A 156 -3.44 0.65 -9.45
N THR A 157 -2.70 -0.46 -9.51
CA THR A 157 -1.66 -0.77 -8.54
C THR A 157 -0.32 -0.92 -9.25
N CYS A 158 0.69 -0.20 -8.75
CA CYS A 158 2.08 -0.31 -9.12
C CYS A 158 2.81 -1.13 -8.06
N ARG A 159 3.71 -2.05 -8.47
CA ARG A 159 4.43 -2.94 -7.56
C ARG A 159 5.88 -3.09 -7.97
N TRP A 160 6.77 -3.10 -7.00
CA TRP A 160 8.19 -3.36 -7.21
C TRP A 160 8.85 -3.82 -5.91
N VAL A 161 10.12 -4.17 -5.99
CA VAL A 161 10.99 -4.41 -4.82
C VAL A 161 12.17 -3.47 -4.96
N PRO A 162 12.35 -2.47 -4.07
CA PRO A 162 13.51 -1.58 -4.13
C PRO A 162 14.80 -2.36 -3.91
N LEU A 163 15.79 -2.14 -4.77
CA LEU A 163 17.13 -2.70 -4.59
C LEU A 163 17.87 -2.02 -3.42
N TYR A 164 17.61 -0.73 -3.24
CA TYR A 164 18.22 0.11 -2.20
C TYR A 164 17.15 0.90 -1.45
N THR A 165 17.46 1.28 -0.21
CA THR A 165 16.58 2.12 0.60
C THR A 165 16.72 3.57 0.14
N HIS A 166 15.76 4.04 -0.65
CA HIS A 166 15.81 5.38 -1.24
C HIS A 166 14.43 6.01 -1.35
N ARG A 167 14.46 7.33 -1.57
CA ARG A 167 13.31 8.16 -1.85
C ARG A 167 12.86 7.95 -3.30
N HIS A 168 11.56 7.77 -3.47
CA HIS A 168 10.89 7.64 -4.74
C HIS A 168 9.95 8.82 -4.93
N THR A 169 9.81 9.26 -6.17
CA THR A 169 8.87 10.31 -6.56
C THR A 169 7.61 9.68 -7.11
N ILE A 170 6.48 10.03 -6.52
CA ILE A 170 5.14 9.60 -6.93
C ILE A 170 4.43 10.83 -7.48
N THR A 171 4.11 10.80 -8.76
CA THR A 171 3.42 11.88 -9.45
C THR A 171 2.02 11.43 -9.80
N LEU A 172 1.03 12.20 -9.37
CA LEU A 172 -0.36 12.07 -9.78
C LEU A 172 -0.69 13.20 -10.75
N ARG A 173 -1.32 12.88 -11.87
CA ARG A 173 -1.75 13.88 -12.85
C ARG A 173 -3.21 13.67 -13.22
N ASN A 174 -3.94 14.77 -13.33
CA ASN A 174 -5.30 14.78 -13.83
C ASN A 174 -5.33 15.12 -15.33
N PRO A 175 -5.41 14.14 -16.24
CA PRO A 175 -5.49 14.40 -17.67
C PRO A 175 -6.86 14.96 -18.09
N ASN A 176 -7.85 14.97 -17.21
CA ASN A 176 -9.23 15.33 -17.53
C ASN A 176 -9.43 16.85 -17.57
N THR A 177 -10.61 17.25 -18.04
CA THR A 177 -11.08 18.66 -18.06
C THR A 177 -11.90 19.04 -16.83
N LYS A 178 -12.19 18.07 -15.95
CA LYS A 178 -12.91 18.25 -14.69
C LYS A 178 -12.00 17.90 -13.52
N LYS A 179 -12.33 18.46 -12.36
CA LYS A 179 -11.74 18.06 -11.09
C LYS A 179 -12.00 16.56 -10.86
N THR A 180 -11.04 15.88 -10.23
CA THR A 180 -11.16 14.46 -9.92
C THR A 180 -10.64 14.20 -8.52
N ARG A 181 -11.48 13.60 -7.67
CA ARG A 181 -11.07 13.09 -6.36
C ARG A 181 -10.24 11.81 -6.51
N TYR A 182 -9.31 11.60 -5.60
CA TYR A 182 -8.49 10.41 -5.55
C TYR A 182 -8.35 9.85 -4.14
N GLN A 183 -8.04 8.55 -4.09
CA GLN A 183 -7.55 7.83 -2.93
C GLN A 183 -6.25 7.14 -3.32
N LEU A 184 -5.21 7.31 -2.52
CA LEU A 184 -3.89 6.73 -2.71
C LEU A 184 -3.56 5.85 -1.51
N VAL A 185 -3.18 4.59 -1.73
CA VAL A 185 -2.66 3.69 -0.70
C VAL A 185 -1.19 3.42 -0.97
N ILE A 186 -0.35 3.53 0.06
CA ILE A 186 1.10 3.37 0.01
C ILE A 186 1.52 2.31 1.04
N ASP A 187 2.32 1.33 0.64
CA ASP A 187 2.87 0.28 1.52
C ASP A 187 4.33 -0.09 1.20
#